data_AF-A0A2L2YL83-F1
#
_entry.id   AF-A0A2L2YL83-F1
#
_cell.length_a   1.000
_cell.length_b   1.000
_cell.length_c   1.000
_cell.angle_alpha   90.00
_cell.angle_beta   90.00
_cell.angle_gamma   90.00
#
_symmetry.space_group_name_H-M   'P 1'
#
loop_
_entity.id
_entity.type
_entity.pdbx_description
1 polymer ?
#
loop_
_entity_poly.entity_id
_entity_poly.type
_entity_poly.pdbx_seq_one_letter_code
_entity_poly.pdbx_strand_id
1 'polypeptide(L)' 'CKEFISGGCGGNGNRYATEEECLKKFSSIRIHEAKAAVCDDPIDRGLCLAFMHSYAYDKKTGACN' A
#
# COMPACT_ATOMS: atom_id res chain seq x y z
N CYS A 1 -2.92 2.18 -7.19
CA CYS A 1 -2.08 2.71 -6.09
C CYS A 1 -2.40 4.18 -5.95
N LYS A 2 -2.36 4.72 -4.74
CA LYS A 2 -2.75 6.08 -4.44
C LYS A 2 -1.70 6.71 -3.52
N GLU A 3 -1.31 7.93 -3.86
CA GLU A 3 -0.43 8.72 -3.03
C GLU A 3 -1.13 9.13 -1.71
N PHE A 4 -0.37 9.08 -0.62
CA PHE A 4 -0.77 9.57 0.69
C PHE A 4 0.46 10.03 1.49
N ILE A 5 0.22 10.73 2.59
CA ILE A 5 1.29 11.15 3.50
C ILE A 5 1.40 10.14 4.64
N SER A 6 2.52 9.44 4.76
CA SER A 6 2.80 8.59 5.92
C SER A 6 3.47 9.39 7.04
N GLY A 7 3.18 9.00 8.28
CA GLY A 7 3.69 9.62 9.50
C GLY A 7 5.16 9.31 9.79
N GLY A 8 5.77 8.40 9.04
CA GLY A 8 7.19 8.01 9.17
C GLY A 8 7.48 6.89 10.16
N CYS A 9 6.49 6.37 10.89
CA CYS A 9 6.65 5.16 11.71
C CYS A 9 5.33 4.40 11.87
N GLY A 10 5.41 3.12 12.28
CA GLY A 10 4.22 2.27 12.44
C GLY A 10 3.50 2.03 11.12
N GLY A 11 2.17 1.97 11.17
CA GLY A 11 1.32 1.64 10.04
C GLY A 11 1.27 0.14 9.73
N ASN A 12 0.80 -0.21 8.53
CA ASN A 12 0.72 -1.59 8.05
C ASN A 12 1.58 -1.83 6.79
N GLY A 13 1.46 -3.03 6.22
CA GLY A 13 2.21 -3.44 5.02
C GLY A 13 1.75 -2.81 3.71
N ASN A 14 0.65 -2.05 3.72
CA ASN A 14 0.12 -1.35 2.56
C ASN A 14 0.75 0.05 2.40
N ARG A 15 2.10 0.10 2.32
CA ARG A 15 2.87 1.34 2.16
C ARG A 15 4.16 1.09 1.38
N TYR A 16 4.37 1.90 0.34
CA TYR A 16 5.48 1.80 -0.61
C TYR A 16 6.10 3.17 -0.86
N ALA A 17 7.38 3.21 -1.22
CA ALA A 17 8.09 4.47 -1.45
C ALA A 17 7.75 5.08 -2.83
N THR A 18 7.49 4.23 -3.83
CA THR A 18 7.12 4.67 -5.17
C THR A 18 5.84 4.02 -5.68
N GLU A 19 5.22 4.64 -6.68
CA GLU A 19 4.03 4.10 -7.32
C GLU A 19 4.34 2.77 -8.02
N GLU A 20 5.50 2.65 -8.66
CA GLU A 20 5.93 1.44 -9.36
C GLU A 20 6.13 0.27 -8.40
N GLU A 21 6.70 0.49 -7.21
CA GLU A 21 6.83 -0.57 -6.20
C GLU A 21 5.46 -1.09 -5.78
N CYS A 22 4.52 -0.17 -5.54
CA CYS A 22 3.15 -0.51 -5.22
C CYS A 22 2.52 -1.32 -6.37
N LEU A 23 2.55 -0.79 -7.60
CA LEU A 23 1.95 -1.44 -8.77
C LEU A 23 2.60 -2.80 -9.06
N LYS A 24 3.93 -2.93 -8.93
CA LYS A 24 4.66 -4.20 -9.10
C LYS A 24 4.19 -5.26 -8.12
N LYS A 25 3.84 -4.86 -6.89
CA LYS A 25 3.26 -5.77 -5.90
C LYS A 25 1.90 -6.31 -6.35
N PHE A 26 1.12 -5.58 -7.14
CA PHE A 26 -0.20 -6.04 -7.61
C PHE A 26 -0.25 -6.47 -9.09
N SER A 27 0.79 -6.21 -9.89
CA SER A 27 0.85 -6.58 -11.31
C SER A 27 1.33 -8.02 -11.55
N SER A 28 1.97 -8.64 -10.56
CA SER A 28 2.38 -10.05 -10.59
C SER A 28 1.22 -10.95 -10.13
N ILE A 29 0.19 -11.02 -10.97
CA ILE A 29 -0.96 -11.94 -10.87
C ILE A 29 -0.49 -13.31 -11.37
N ARG A 30 0.05 -14.13 -10.48
CA ARG A 30 -0.15 -15.60 -10.47
C ARG A 30 0.15 -16.08 -9.06
N ILE A 31 -0.93 -16.46 -8.36
CA ILE A 31 -1.00 -17.44 -7.27
C ILE A 31 -0.02 -17.19 -6.12
N HIS A 32 -0.51 -16.74 -4.97
CA HIS A 32 -0.23 -17.30 -3.64
C HIS A 32 -0.80 -16.36 -2.55
N GLU A 33 -1.53 -16.97 -1.62
CA GLU A 33 -2.42 -16.40 -0.59
C GLU A 33 -1.84 -15.28 0.29
N ALA A 34 -0.53 -15.02 0.25
CA ALA A 34 0.13 -13.98 1.04
C ALA A 34 -0.07 -12.54 0.54
N LYS A 35 -0.47 -12.31 -0.73
CA LYS A 35 -0.74 -10.96 -1.27
C LYS A 35 -2.16 -10.46 -1.04
N ALA A 36 -3.14 -11.35 -0.89
CA ALA A 36 -4.53 -10.98 -0.67
C ALA A 36 -4.72 -10.22 0.66
N ALA A 37 -3.90 -10.51 1.67
CA ALA A 37 -3.98 -9.82 2.95
C ALA A 37 -3.74 -8.30 2.84
N VAL A 38 -2.78 -7.85 2.02
CA VAL A 38 -2.47 -6.41 1.86
C VAL A 38 -3.53 -5.67 1.04
N CYS A 39 -4.29 -6.37 0.20
CA CYS A 39 -5.37 -5.78 -0.59
C CYS A 39 -6.49 -5.18 0.27
N ASP A 40 -6.74 -5.80 1.43
CA ASP A 40 -7.80 -5.38 2.34
C ASP A 40 -7.33 -4.42 3.44
N ASP A 41 -6.02 -4.27 3.60
CA ASP A 41 -5.43 -3.37 4.58
C ASP A 41 -5.80 -1.90 4.29
N PRO A 42 -6.25 -1.14 5.31
CA PRO A 42 -6.54 0.28 5.14
C PRO A 42 -5.25 1.08 4.87
N ILE A 43 -5.38 2.28 4.33
CA ILE A 43 -4.25 3.21 4.27
C ILE A 43 -3.98 3.71 5.69
N ASP A 44 -2.85 3.29 6.27
CA ASP A 44 -2.46 3.64 7.64
C ASP A 44 -1.24 4.57 7.66
N ARG A 45 -1.43 5.78 8.18
CA ARG A 45 -0.38 6.79 8.33
C ARG A 45 0.58 6.46 9.47
N GLY A 46 0.16 5.62 10.42
CA GLY A 46 0.89 5.39 11.67
C GLY A 46 0.81 6.56 12.65
N LEU A 47 1.56 6.47 13.75
CA LEU A 47 1.44 7.38 14.90
C LEU A 47 2.43 8.56 14.89
N CYS A 48 3.48 8.48 14.07
CA CYS A 48 4.44 9.57 13.95
C CYS A 48 3.88 10.73 13.11
N LEU A 49 4.51 11.90 13.22
CA LEU A 49 4.03 13.16 12.64
C LEU A 49 4.89 13.67 11.47
N ALA A 50 5.71 12.81 10.87
CA ALA A 50 6.44 13.19 9.66
C ALA A 50 5.47 13.36 8.48
N PHE A 51 5.93 14.06 7.45
CA PHE A 51 5.18 14.29 6.21
C PHE A 51 5.89 13.62 5.04
N MET A 52 5.85 12.29 5.03
CA MET A 52 6.56 11.51 4.02
C MET A 52 5.60 11.11 2.90
N HIS A 53 5.93 11.48 1.65
CA HIS A 53 5.21 10.99 0.47
C HIS A 53 5.35 9.47 0.39
N SER A 54 4.23 8.79 0.19
CA SER A 54 4.17 7.33 0.13
C SER A 54 2.99 6.89 -0.73
N TYR A 55 3.03 5.65 -1.20
CA TYR A 55 1.99 5.06 -2.03
C TYR A 55 1.37 3.87 -1.32
N ALA A 56 0.05 3.74 -1.41
CA ALA A 56 -0.68 2.58 -0.89
C ALA A 56 -1.62 2.05 -1.97
N TYR A 57 -1.95 0.78 -1.89
CA TYR A 57 -3.04 0.21 -2.65
C TYR A 57 -4.38 0.71 -2.11
N ASP A 58 -5.29 1.07 -3.02
CA ASP A 58 -6.65 1.48 -2.68
C ASP A 58 -7.64 0.61 -3.44
N LYS A 59 -8.32 -0.29 -2.72
CA LYS A 59 -9.30 -1.23 -3.28
C LYS A 59 -10.54 -0.56 -3.88
N LYS A 60 -10.79 0.72 -3.59
CA LYS A 60 -11.87 1.47 -4.25
C LYS A 60 -11.52 1.87 -5.67
N THR A 61 -10.22 1.98 -5.97
CA THR A 61 -9.71 2.46 -7.25
C THR A 61 -8.91 1.40 -8.01
N GLY A 62 -8.71 0.22 -7.44
CA GLY A 62 -8.04 -0.92 -8.06
C GLY A 62 -8.81 -2.23 -7.90
N ALA A 63 -8.50 -3.20 -8.76
CA ALA A 63 -8.93 -4.59 -8.60
C ALA A 63 -7.79 -5.41 -7.99
N CYS A 64 -8.10 -6.27 -7.01
CA CYS A 64 -7.19 -7.31 -6.54
C CYS A 64 -7.62 -8.60 -7.23
N ASN A 65 -6.72 -9.18 -8.04
CA ASN A 65 -6.95 -10.40 -8.81
C ASN A 65 -5.94 -11.46 -8.40
#